data_AF-A0A1W9XFG1-F1
#
_entry.id   AF-A0A1W9XFG1-F1
#
_cell.length_a   1.000
_cell.length_b   1.000
_cell.length_c   1.000
_cell.angle_alpha   90.00
_cell.angle_beta   90.00
_cell.angle_gamma   90.00
#
_symmetry.space_group_name_H-M   'P 1'
#
loop_
_entity.id
_entity.type
_entity.pdbx_description
1 polymer ?
#
loop_
_entity_poly.entity_id
_entity_poly.type
_entity_poly.pdbx_seq_one_letter_code
_entity_poly.pdbx_strand_id
1 'polypeptide(L)'
;MPHRHRHMGKKQKIQHTVLSGNHPERNQIMNENHTTDLSDYRLNKARELADDARLLFDNRRYDGCINRSYYAIFSAVRSLLALVGLDSRKHSGVILPNVE
;
A
#
# COMPACT_ATOMS: atom_id res chain seq x y z
N MET A 1 -13.41 -46.75 -29.43
CA MET A 1 -12.37 -45.87 -30.00
C MET A 1 -12.21 -44.64 -29.10
N PRO A 2 -10.98 -44.18 -28.81
CA PRO A 2 -10.63 -43.71 -27.46
C PRO A 2 -10.22 -42.22 -27.36
N HIS A 3 -10.07 -41.80 -26.09
CA HIS A 3 -9.23 -40.73 -25.54
C HIS A 3 -9.39 -39.27 -25.98
N ARG A 4 -9.70 -38.42 -24.99
CA ARG A 4 -8.77 -37.34 -24.59
C ARG A 4 -8.99 -36.94 -23.12
N HIS A 5 -8.08 -37.42 -22.28
CA HIS A 5 -7.77 -36.78 -21.01
C HIS A 5 -7.30 -35.35 -21.27
N ARG A 6 -7.84 -34.38 -20.54
CA ARG A 6 -7.21 -33.06 -20.37
C ARG A 6 -6.78 -32.92 -18.93
N HIS A 7 -5.51 -33.26 -18.71
CA HIS A 7 -4.73 -32.84 -17.56
C HIS A 7 -4.69 -31.30 -17.51
N MET A 8 -5.06 -30.68 -16.39
CA MET A 8 -4.65 -29.31 -16.10
C MET A 8 -4.02 -29.25 -14.70
N GLY A 9 -2.69 -29.14 -14.71
CA GLY A 9 -1.90 -28.29 -13.84
C GLY A 9 -1.99 -28.52 -12.34
N LYS A 10 -1.17 -29.45 -11.82
CA LYS A 10 -0.72 -29.42 -10.42
C LYS A 10 -0.08 -28.06 -10.14
N LYS A 11 -0.55 -27.33 -9.12
CA LYS A 11 0.08 -26.11 -8.61
C LYS A 11 1.53 -26.44 -8.24
N GLN A 12 2.47 -25.91 -9.03
CA GLN A 12 3.88 -26.14 -8.81
C GLN A 12 4.39 -25.21 -7.72
N LYS A 13 4.99 -25.85 -6.72
CA LYS A 13 5.66 -25.33 -5.54
C LYS A 13 6.79 -24.38 -5.96
N ILE A 14 6.76 -23.12 -5.54
CA ILE A 14 7.97 -22.27 -5.56
C ILE A 14 8.50 -22.25 -4.14
N GLN A 15 9.45 -23.14 -3.88
CA GLN A 15 10.42 -22.93 -2.81
C GLN A 15 11.40 -21.87 -3.33
N HIS A 16 11.54 -20.74 -2.65
CA HIS A 16 12.73 -19.92 -2.81
C HIS A 16 13.45 -19.82 -1.46
N THR A 17 14.31 -20.82 -1.30
CA THR A 17 15.62 -20.81 -0.64
C THR A 17 16.03 -19.51 0.05
N VAL A 18 16.34 -19.68 1.33
CA VAL A 18 17.08 -18.75 2.19
C VAL A 18 18.38 -18.33 1.50
N LEU A 19 18.48 -17.07 1.09
CA LEU A 19 19.74 -16.46 0.64
C LEU A 19 20.15 -15.42 1.69
N SER A 20 21.01 -15.88 2.58
CA SER A 20 21.83 -15.07 3.48
C SER A 20 22.84 -14.28 2.64
N GLY A 21 22.70 -12.96 2.61
CA GLY A 21 23.60 -12.06 1.90
C GLY A 21 23.17 -10.61 2.07
N ASN A 22 23.94 -9.83 2.84
CA ASN A 22 23.75 -8.39 3.01
C ASN A 22 24.26 -7.67 1.76
N HIS A 23 23.38 -7.49 0.77
CA HIS A 23 23.66 -6.70 -0.44
C HIS A 23 22.84 -5.40 -0.40
N PRO A 24 23.42 -4.22 -0.70
CA PRO A 24 22.74 -2.92 -0.63
C PRO A 24 21.50 -2.85 -1.53
N GLU A 25 21.52 -3.54 -2.67
CA GLU A 25 20.36 -3.67 -3.57
C GLU A 25 19.16 -4.36 -2.90
N ARG A 26 19.38 -5.28 -1.96
CA ARG A 26 18.31 -5.94 -1.21
C ARG A 26 17.55 -4.97 -0.32
N ASN A 27 18.26 -4.03 0.31
CA ASN A 27 17.62 -2.98 1.12
C ASN A 27 16.83 -2.01 0.23
N GLN A 28 17.32 -1.71 -0.98
CA GLN A 28 16.62 -0.86 -1.92
C GLN A 28 15.35 -1.52 -2.46
N ILE A 29 15.43 -2.77 -2.90
CA ILE A 29 14.26 -3.55 -3.36
C ILE A 29 13.26 -3.77 -2.22
N MET A 30 13.71 -4.06 -1.00
CA MET A 30 12.82 -4.19 0.17
C MET A 30 12.13 -2.87 0.53
N ASN A 31 12.82 -1.74 0.37
CA ASN A 31 12.25 -0.41 0.64
C ASN A 31 11.27 0.02 -0.46
N GLU A 32 11.60 -0.23 -1.73
CA GLU A 32 10.73 0.04 -2.89
C GLU A 32 9.41 -0.74 -2.82
N ASN A 33 9.47 -2.03 -2.47
CA ASN A 33 8.27 -2.85 -2.25
C ASN A 33 7.40 -2.28 -1.11
N HIS A 34 8.03 -1.89 0.01
CA HIS A 34 7.31 -1.31 1.16
C HIS A 34 6.66 0.05 0.82
N THR A 35 7.32 0.89 0.01
CA THR A 35 6.76 2.18 -0.44
C THR A 35 5.59 2.01 -1.40
N THR A 36 5.68 1.01 -2.29
CA THR A 36 4.63 0.70 -3.26
C THR A 36 3.40 0.13 -2.54
N ASP A 37 3.59 -0.84 -1.64
CA ASP A 37 2.51 -1.41 -0.83
C ASP A 37 1.80 -0.34 0.03
N LEU A 38 2.58 0.56 0.64
CA LEU A 38 2.04 1.67 1.43
C LEU A 38 1.28 2.67 0.56
N SER A 39 1.79 2.97 -0.63
CA SER A 39 1.11 3.82 -1.60
C SER A 39 -0.22 3.19 -2.02
N ASP A 40 -0.22 1.92 -2.42
CA ASP A 40 -1.41 1.22 -2.89
C ASP A 40 -2.48 1.12 -1.81
N TYR A 41 -2.09 0.81 -0.56
CA TYR A 41 -3.01 0.83 0.57
C TYR A 41 -3.72 2.19 0.72
N ARG A 42 -2.96 3.29 0.64
CA ARG A 42 -3.51 4.65 0.76
C ARG A 42 -4.35 5.06 -0.43
N LEU A 43 -3.97 4.64 -1.63
CA LEU A 43 -4.75 4.90 -2.84
C LEU A 43 -6.07 4.14 -2.80
N ASN A 44 -6.06 2.89 -2.36
CA ASN A 44 -7.30 2.12 -2.13
C ASN A 44 -8.17 2.80 -1.08
N LYS A 45 -7.58 3.33 0.01
CA LYS A 45 -8.34 4.11 0.98
C LYS A 45 -8.96 5.37 0.40
N ALA A 46 -8.23 6.07 -0.47
CA ALA A 46 -8.74 7.25 -1.18
C ALA A 46 -9.94 6.90 -2.06
N ARG A 47 -9.91 5.74 -2.75
CA ARG A 47 -11.02 5.24 -3.56
C ARG A 47 -12.26 4.94 -2.72
N GLU A 48 -12.12 4.23 -1.60
CA GLU A 48 -13.24 3.97 -0.67
C GLU A 48 -13.89 5.27 -0.18
N LEU A 49 -13.08 6.28 0.17
CA LEU A 49 -13.58 7.58 0.64
C LEU A 49 -14.28 8.37 -0.48
N ALA A 50 -13.84 8.23 -1.73
CA ALA A 50 -14.50 8.83 -2.88
C ALA A 50 -15.85 8.15 -3.17
N ASP A 51 -15.93 6.83 -3.04
CA ASP A 51 -17.18 6.08 -3.17
C ASP A 51 -18.16 6.46 -2.05
N ASP A 52 -17.69 6.58 -0.80
CA ASP A 52 -18.49 7.10 0.32
C ASP A 52 -19.00 8.52 0.02
N ALA A 53 -18.13 9.40 -0.48
CA ALA A 53 -18.51 10.77 -0.84
C ALA A 53 -19.59 10.79 -1.92
N ARG A 54 -19.48 9.90 -2.92
CA ARG A 54 -20.48 9.75 -3.97
C ARG A 54 -21.83 9.30 -3.42
N LEU A 55 -21.85 8.29 -2.54
CA LEU A 55 -23.09 7.85 -1.88
C LEU A 55 -23.72 8.99 -1.06
N LEU A 56 -22.92 9.78 -0.35
CA LEU A 56 -23.42 10.93 0.42
C LEU A 56 -23.97 12.02 -0.48
N PHE A 57 -23.33 12.29 -1.61
CA PHE A 57 -23.80 13.24 -2.62
C PHE A 57 -25.16 12.82 -3.19
N ASP A 58 -25.29 11.57 -3.61
CA ASP A 58 -26.53 11.01 -4.18
C ASP A 58 -27.68 11.06 -3.15
N ASN A 59 -27.37 10.99 -1.85
CA ASN A 59 -28.32 11.14 -0.74
C ASN A 59 -28.48 12.58 -0.23
N ARG A 60 -27.96 13.59 -0.94
CA ARG A 60 -28.02 15.03 -0.57
C ARG A 60 -27.42 15.36 0.80
N ARG A 61 -26.49 14.55 1.30
CA ARG A 61 -25.77 14.76 2.56
C ARG A 61 -24.45 15.50 2.30
N TYR A 62 -24.56 16.78 1.93
CA TYR A 62 -23.43 17.54 1.39
C TYR A 62 -22.29 17.78 2.39
N ASP A 63 -22.59 18.07 3.66
CA ASP A 63 -21.55 18.25 4.68
C ASP A 63 -20.67 16.99 4.82
N GLY A 64 -21.32 15.82 4.83
CA GLY A 64 -20.62 14.54 4.87
C GLY A 64 -19.83 14.27 3.58
N CYS A 65 -20.41 14.59 2.42
CA CYS A 65 -19.77 14.45 1.11
C CYS A 65 -18.48 15.27 1.02
N ILE A 66 -18.51 16.54 1.45
CA ILE A 66 -17.34 17.44 1.43
C ILE A 66 -16.25 16.86 2.34
N ASN A 67 -16.61 16.44 3.56
CA ASN A 67 -15.65 15.86 4.48
C ASN A 67 -14.99 14.59 3.91
N ARG A 68 -15.76 13.67 3.32
CA ARG A 68 -15.22 12.46 2.70
C ARG A 68 -14.35 12.76 1.49
N SER A 69 -14.75 13.73 0.66
CA SER A 69 -13.96 14.18 -0.50
C SER A 69 -12.61 14.75 -0.09
N TYR A 70 -12.57 15.58 0.97
CA TYR A 70 -11.33 16.13 1.51
C TYR A 70 -10.36 15.00 1.93
N TYR A 71 -10.83 14.02 2.70
CA TYR A 71 -9.99 12.91 3.15
C TYR A 71 -9.59 11.94 2.03
N ALA A 72 -10.41 11.81 0.98
CA ALA A 72 -10.05 11.06 -0.21
C ALA A 72 -8.84 11.69 -0.91
N ILE A 73 -8.89 13.00 -1.17
CA ILE A 73 -7.79 13.76 -1.78
C ILE A 73 -6.54 13.69 -0.90
N PHE A 74 -6.69 13.91 0.41
CA PHE A 74 -5.57 13.81 1.36
C PHE A 74 -4.89 12.44 1.31
N SER A 75 -5.66 11.36 1.29
CA SER A 75 -5.13 10.00 1.20
C SER A 75 -4.42 9.75 -0.13
N ALA A 76 -4.97 10.26 -1.24
CA ALA A 76 -4.36 10.14 -2.57
C ALA A 76 -3.03 10.89 -2.66
N VAL A 77 -2.97 12.13 -2.14
CA VAL A 77 -1.72 12.90 -2.08
C VAL A 77 -0.68 12.16 -1.24
N ARG A 78 -1.08 11.57 -0.11
CA ARG A 78 -0.18 10.75 0.72
C ARG A 78 0.27 9.44 0.07
N SER A 79 -0.52 8.85 -0.83
CA SER A 79 -0.08 7.73 -1.66
C SER A 79 1.02 8.18 -2.62
N LEU A 80 0.80 9.29 -3.34
CA LEU A 80 1.78 9.86 -4.25
C LEU A 80 3.08 10.23 -3.54
N LEU A 81 3.00 10.87 -2.36
CA LEU A 81 4.17 11.24 -1.56
C LEU A 81 4.97 10.02 -1.08
N ALA A 82 4.32 8.89 -0.86
CA ALA A 82 5.00 7.65 -0.48
C ALA A 82 5.84 7.09 -1.63
N LEU A 83 5.36 7.19 -2.88
CA LEU A 83 6.11 6.75 -4.06
C LEU A 83 7.36 7.60 -4.34
N VAL A 84 7.32 8.88 -4.00
CA VAL A 84 8.46 9.80 -4.19
C VAL A 84 9.39 9.86 -2.97
N GLY A 85 9.17 9.03 -1.95
CA GLY A 85 10.00 8.98 -0.74
C GLY A 85 9.89 10.21 0.17
N LEU A 86 8.88 11.07 -0.05
CA LEU A 86 8.65 12.30 0.71
C LEU A 86 7.61 12.14 1.82
N ASP A 87 6.99 10.96 1.94
CA ASP A 87 6.13 10.63 3.06
C ASP A 87 6.97 10.38 4.31
N SER A 88 7.32 11.47 5.00
CA SER A 88 8.16 11.43 6.18
C SER A 88 7.50 10.61 7.30
N ARG A 89 8.13 9.49 7.66
CA ARG A 89 7.99 8.90 9.00
C ARG A 89 8.70 9.85 9.95
N LYS A 90 7.97 10.77 10.58
CA LYS A 90 8.52 11.49 11.75
C LYS A 90 8.91 10.45 12.81
N HIS A 91 10.20 10.15 12.88
CA HIS A 91 10.82 9.46 14.01
C HIS A 91 12.02 10.30 14.47
N SER A 92 11.73 11.48 15.01
CA SER A 92 12.61 12.15 15.96
C SER A 92 12.00 11.97 17.36
N GLY A 93 11.75 10.71 17.73
CA GLY A 93 11.56 10.31 19.11
C GLY A 93 12.93 10.23 19.74
N VAL A 94 13.36 11.35 20.29
CA VAL A 94 14.47 11.56 21.21
C VAL A 94 14.84 10.27 21.98
N ILE A 95 15.93 9.61 21.60
CA ILE A 95 16.67 8.76 22.52
C ILE A 95 17.59 9.74 23.27
N LEU A 96 17.16 10.21 24.43
CA LEU A 96 18.05 10.82 25.40
C LEU A 96 19.07 9.74 25.80
N PRO A 97 20.38 9.92 25.59
CA PRO A 97 21.34 9.02 26.21
C PRO A 97 21.22 9.20 27.74
N ASN A 98 21.09 8.08 28.45
CA ASN A 98 21.20 8.03 29.90
C ASN A 98 22.51 8.74 30.32
N VAL A 99 22.37 9.77 31.15
CA VAL A 99 23.49 10.34 31.93
C VAL A 99 23.55 9.53 33.24
N GLU A 100 24.77 9.13 33.59
CA GLU A 100 25.16 8.24 34.71
C GLU A 100 24.46 8.48 36.05
#